data_AF-A0A6B3D4N1-F1
#
_entry.id   AF-A0A6B3D4N1-F1
#
_cell.length_a   1.000
_cell.length_b   1.000
_cell.length_c   1.000
_cell.angle_alpha   90.00
_cell.angle_beta   90.00
_cell.angle_gamma   90.00
#
_symmetry.space_group_name_H-M   'P 1'
#
loop_
_entity.id
_entity.type
_entity.pdbx_description
1 polymer ?
#
loop_
_entity_poly.entity_id
_entity_poly.type
_entity_poly.pdbx_seq_one_letter_code
_entity_poly.pdbx_strand_id
1 'polypeptide(L)'
;GDNGAIVNGFNQFLLQRGAGFFNAAGDLTLDTPEALEVLEFMTRGVRSGALLALPDPYGSACAAALKSGRLAATAMPNWYNAYGLQANVPDQKGRWRMRTLPRFQGGGHIGSTLGGTGIAVLKDKPHTEAALELLKRVYLTREGQLLRYRNGGFLPTLEPLY
;
A
#
# COMPACT_ATOMS: atom_id res chain seq x y z
N GLY A 1 -15.48 -10.14 -7.11
CA GLY A 1 -14.51 -9.06 -6.86
C GLY A 1 -15.07 -7.82 -7.44
N ASP A 2 -14.95 -6.68 -6.76
CA ASP A 2 -15.32 -5.42 -7.38
C ASP A 2 -14.26 -5.01 -8.41
N ASN A 3 -14.65 -4.18 -9.39
CA ASN A 3 -13.71 -3.65 -10.37
C ASN A 3 -12.68 -2.70 -9.73
N GLY A 4 -12.95 -2.20 -8.52
CA GLY A 4 -12.08 -1.29 -7.78
C GLY A 4 -10.75 -1.93 -7.38
N ALA A 5 -10.75 -3.19 -6.95
CA ALA A 5 -9.54 -3.91 -6.57
C ALA A 5 -8.55 -4.06 -7.76
N ILE A 6 -9.07 -4.30 -8.96
CA ILE A 6 -8.25 -4.42 -10.17
C ILE A 6 -7.68 -3.06 -10.58
N VAL A 7 -8.51 -2.00 -10.57
CA VAL A 7 -8.04 -0.63 -10.87
C VAL A 7 -6.99 -0.18 -9.86
N ASN A 8 -7.18 -0.49 -8.58
CA ASN A 8 -6.21 -0.19 -7.53
C ASN A 8 -4.87 -0.92 -7.73
N GLY A 9 -4.92 -2.22 -8.06
CA GLY A 9 -3.72 -2.99 -8.40
C GLY A 9 -2.98 -2.42 -9.61
N PHE A 10 -3.73 -2.06 -10.65
CA PHE A 10 -3.17 -1.39 -11.83
C PHE A 10 -2.51 -0.05 -11.47
N ASN A 11 -3.22 0.81 -10.73
CA ASN A 11 -2.70 2.10 -10.30
C ASN A 11 -1.44 1.96 -9.44
N GLN A 12 -1.41 0.99 -8.52
CA GLN A 12 -0.24 0.73 -7.69
C GLN A 12 0.99 0.36 -8.55
N PHE A 13 0.85 -0.49 -9.55
CA PHE A 13 1.98 -0.81 -10.44
C PHE A 13 2.32 0.34 -11.39
N LEU A 14 1.34 1.13 -11.83
CA LEU A 14 1.56 2.33 -12.65
C LEU A 14 2.37 3.39 -11.91
N LEU A 15 2.01 3.66 -10.65
CA LEU A 15 2.76 4.55 -9.75
C LEU A 15 4.16 4.01 -9.49
N GLN A 16 4.31 2.69 -9.34
CA GLN A 16 5.64 2.08 -9.24
C GLN A 16 6.47 2.33 -10.50
N ARG A 17 5.84 2.27 -11.67
CA ARG A 17 6.48 2.50 -12.97
C ARG A 17 6.85 3.97 -13.20
N GLY A 18 6.36 4.88 -12.35
CA GLY A 18 6.62 6.32 -12.43
C GLY A 18 5.58 7.09 -13.24
N ALA A 19 4.43 6.48 -13.52
CA ALA A 19 3.31 7.08 -14.23
C ALA A 19 2.06 7.14 -13.35
N GLY A 20 1.01 7.81 -13.82
CA GLY A 20 -0.26 7.90 -13.12
C GLY A 20 -1.40 8.12 -14.09
N PHE A 21 -2.64 8.08 -13.59
CA PHE A 21 -3.82 8.34 -14.42
C PHE A 21 -3.89 9.77 -14.94
N PHE A 22 -3.30 10.71 -14.19
CA PHE A 22 -3.31 12.13 -14.55
C PHE A 22 -1.91 12.71 -14.46
N ASN A 23 -1.58 13.61 -15.38
CA ASN A 23 -0.37 14.42 -15.30
C ASN A 23 -0.55 15.59 -14.30
N ALA A 24 0.50 16.41 -14.14
CA ALA A 24 0.46 17.58 -13.25
C ALA A 24 -0.54 18.67 -13.67
N ALA A 25 -0.95 18.71 -14.94
CA ALA A 25 -1.97 19.62 -15.46
C ALA A 25 -3.40 19.08 -15.25
N GLY A 26 -3.56 17.83 -14.81
CA GLY A 26 -4.84 17.16 -14.63
C GLY A 26 -5.37 16.46 -15.88
N ASP A 27 -4.57 16.36 -16.94
CA ASP A 27 -4.96 15.64 -18.15
C ASP A 27 -4.81 14.13 -17.95
N LEU A 28 -5.71 13.36 -18.57
CA LEU A 28 -5.69 11.91 -18.55
C LEU A 28 -4.47 11.35 -19.31
N THR A 29 -3.69 10.49 -18.66
CA THR A 29 -2.48 9.86 -19.21
C THR A 29 -2.51 8.35 -19.05
N LEU A 30 -3.52 7.71 -19.64
CA LEU A 30 -3.65 6.25 -19.63
C LEU A 30 -3.05 5.55 -20.86
N ASP A 31 -2.95 6.24 -21.99
CA ASP A 31 -2.38 5.70 -23.22
C ASP A 31 -0.88 6.00 -23.30
N THR A 32 -0.12 5.32 -22.44
CA THR A 32 1.34 5.49 -22.36
C THR A 32 2.07 4.15 -22.43
N PRO A 33 3.35 4.12 -22.87
CA PRO A 33 4.16 2.90 -22.84
C PRO A 33 4.25 2.28 -21.43
N GLU A 34 4.27 3.09 -20.38
CA GLU A 34 4.28 2.64 -18.98
C GLU A 34 2.99 1.92 -18.60
N ALA A 35 1.83 2.46 -18.99
CA ALA A 35 0.54 1.84 -18.75
C ALA A 35 0.42 0.50 -19.47
N LEU A 36 0.88 0.43 -20.71
CA LEU A 36 0.92 -0.81 -21.49
C LEU A 36 1.83 -1.86 -20.84
N GLU A 37 3.06 -1.50 -20.43
CA GLU A 37 3.99 -2.42 -19.75
C GLU A 37 3.38 -3.02 -18.48
N VAL A 38 2.67 -2.21 -17.70
CA VAL A 38 2.00 -2.65 -16.47
C VAL A 38 0.82 -3.58 -16.77
N LEU A 39 -0.04 -3.24 -17.73
CA LEU A 39 -1.17 -4.10 -18.13
C LEU A 39 -0.68 -5.45 -18.65
N GLU A 40 0.38 -5.44 -19.45
CA GLU A 40 1.01 -6.66 -19.92
C GLU A 40 1.60 -7.50 -18.78
N PHE A 41 2.29 -6.86 -17.82
CA PHE A 41 2.80 -7.55 -16.64
C PHE A 41 1.68 -8.24 -15.85
N MET A 42 0.59 -7.52 -15.56
CA MET A 42 -0.56 -8.06 -14.84
C MET A 42 -1.22 -9.19 -15.63
N THR A 43 -1.43 -9.01 -16.93
CA THR A 43 -2.07 -10.00 -17.81
C THR A 43 -1.23 -11.27 -17.91
N ARG A 44 0.08 -11.15 -18.15
CA ARG A 44 1.01 -12.29 -18.18
C ARG A 44 1.08 -12.99 -16.83
N GLY A 45 1.13 -12.22 -15.74
CA GLY A 45 1.17 -12.75 -14.38
C GLY A 45 -0.06 -13.60 -14.06
N VAL A 46 -1.27 -13.14 -14.39
CA VAL A 46 -2.50 -13.91 -14.16
C VAL A 46 -2.56 -15.14 -15.07
N ARG A 47 -2.26 -14.98 -16.38
CA ARG A 47 -2.30 -16.09 -17.35
C ARG A 47 -1.31 -17.21 -17.02
N SER A 48 -0.13 -16.87 -16.53
CA SER A 48 0.89 -17.84 -16.11
C SER A 48 0.64 -18.45 -14.73
N GLY A 49 -0.29 -17.90 -13.95
CA GLY A 49 -0.52 -18.28 -12.55
C GLY A 49 0.48 -17.67 -11.56
N ALA A 50 1.41 -16.82 -12.00
CA ALA A 50 2.35 -16.12 -11.14
C ALA A 50 1.67 -15.05 -10.26
N LEU A 51 0.55 -14.48 -10.71
CA LEU A 51 -0.31 -13.59 -9.93
C LEU A 51 -1.66 -14.24 -9.68
N LEU A 52 -2.10 -14.22 -8.43
CA LEU A 52 -3.45 -14.65 -8.07
C LEU A 52 -4.44 -13.49 -8.26
N ALA A 53 -5.49 -13.73 -9.03
CA ALA A 53 -6.62 -12.80 -9.17
C ALA A 53 -7.53 -12.88 -7.93
N LEU A 54 -7.07 -12.33 -6.81
CA LEU A 54 -7.83 -12.28 -5.57
C LEU A 54 -8.80 -11.08 -5.60
N PRO A 55 -10.09 -11.29 -5.28
CA PRO A 55 -11.11 -10.25 -5.40
C PRO A 55 -10.97 -9.13 -4.36
N ASP A 56 -10.43 -9.46 -3.19
CA ASP A 56 -10.15 -8.53 -2.11
C ASP A 56 -8.79 -8.91 -1.49
N PRO A 57 -7.78 -8.03 -1.56
CA PRO A 57 -6.46 -8.27 -0.98
C PRO A 57 -6.47 -8.35 0.56
N TYR A 58 -7.52 -7.83 1.22
CA TYR A 58 -7.68 -7.83 2.68
C TYR A 58 -8.68 -8.90 3.17
N GLY A 59 -9.41 -9.52 2.25
CA GLY A 59 -10.48 -10.45 2.56
C GLY A 59 -10.03 -11.88 2.88
N SER A 60 -11.01 -12.71 3.24
CA SER A 60 -10.81 -14.11 3.63
C SER A 60 -10.14 -14.97 2.54
N ALA A 61 -10.36 -14.65 1.26
CA ALA A 61 -9.72 -15.36 0.14
C ALA A 61 -8.20 -15.17 0.14
N CYS A 62 -7.72 -13.95 0.43
CA CYS A 62 -6.30 -13.67 0.57
C CYS A 62 -5.71 -14.38 1.80
N ALA A 63 -6.41 -14.34 2.93
CA ALA A 63 -6.02 -15.05 4.14
C ALA A 63 -5.91 -16.57 3.91
N ALA A 64 -6.86 -17.17 3.18
CA ALA A 64 -6.82 -18.58 2.82
C ALA A 64 -5.65 -18.91 1.88
N ALA A 65 -5.34 -18.03 0.93
CA ALA A 65 -4.19 -18.19 0.03
C ALA A 65 -2.85 -18.13 0.78
N LEU A 66 -2.71 -17.23 1.76
CA LEU A 66 -1.55 -17.17 2.66
C LEU A 66 -1.43 -18.45 3.52
N LYS A 67 -2.53 -18.87 4.18
CA LYS A 67 -2.55 -20.06 5.04
C LYS A 67 -2.17 -21.34 4.29
N SER A 68 -2.70 -21.51 3.08
CA SER A 68 -2.43 -22.67 2.22
C SER A 68 -1.05 -22.64 1.55
N GLY A 69 -0.31 -21.54 1.65
CA GLY A 69 0.98 -21.35 0.96
C GLY A 69 0.85 -21.11 -0.54
N ARG A 70 -0.37 -20.92 -1.07
CA ARG A 70 -0.59 -20.54 -2.47
C ARG A 70 -0.14 -19.12 -2.77
N LEU A 71 -0.17 -18.23 -1.78
CA LEU A 71 0.37 -16.86 -1.89
C LEU A 71 1.70 -16.78 -1.15
N ALA A 72 2.80 -16.64 -1.90
CA ALA A 72 4.16 -16.59 -1.36
C ALA A 72 4.73 -15.17 -1.20
N ALA A 73 4.12 -14.19 -1.86
CA ALA A 73 4.52 -12.78 -1.80
C ALA A 73 3.30 -11.88 -2.02
N THR A 74 3.32 -10.70 -1.43
CA THR A 74 2.28 -9.68 -1.63
C THR A 74 2.89 -8.28 -1.62
N ALA A 75 2.38 -7.39 -2.46
CA ALA A 75 2.80 -5.99 -2.55
C ALA A 75 1.80 -5.14 -1.75
N MET A 76 2.10 -4.88 -0.48
CA MET A 76 1.18 -4.26 0.47
C MET A 76 1.82 -3.06 1.19
N PRO A 77 1.01 -2.11 1.70
CA PRO A 77 1.51 -1.10 2.62
C PRO A 77 2.09 -1.73 3.89
N ASN A 78 3.05 -1.05 4.51
CA ASN A 78 3.80 -1.54 5.67
C ASN A 78 2.93 -1.97 6.87
N TRP A 79 1.80 -1.30 7.11
CA TRP A 79 0.88 -1.65 8.20
C TRP A 79 0.27 -3.05 8.02
N TYR A 80 0.23 -3.57 6.79
CA TYR A 80 -0.30 -4.90 6.50
C TYR A 80 0.51 -5.99 7.20
N ASN A 81 1.78 -5.75 7.52
CA ASN A 81 2.57 -6.71 8.30
C ASN A 81 1.89 -7.03 9.65
N ALA A 82 1.42 -6.00 10.37
CA ALA A 82 0.78 -6.17 11.68
C ALA A 82 -0.66 -6.68 11.54
N TYR A 83 -1.48 -6.00 10.73
CA TYR A 83 -2.93 -6.23 10.70
C TYR A 83 -3.39 -7.26 9.66
N GLY A 84 -2.57 -7.53 8.64
CA GLY A 84 -2.84 -8.49 7.59
C GLY A 84 -2.08 -9.79 7.82
N LEU A 85 -0.76 -9.76 7.62
CA LEU A 85 0.08 -10.95 7.60
C LEU A 85 0.13 -11.65 8.96
N GLN A 86 0.60 -10.97 10.01
CA GLN A 86 0.74 -11.59 11.34
C GLN A 86 -0.61 -11.99 11.94
N ALA A 87 -1.66 -11.21 11.70
CA ALA A 87 -3.01 -11.52 12.16
C ALA A 87 -3.61 -12.75 11.47
N ASN A 88 -3.36 -12.95 10.17
CA ASN A 88 -3.96 -14.05 9.41
C ASN A 88 -3.14 -15.34 9.42
N VAL A 89 -1.81 -15.27 9.56
CA VAL A 89 -0.91 -16.44 9.55
C VAL A 89 0.09 -16.44 10.72
N PRO A 90 -0.38 -16.42 11.99
CA PRO A 90 0.50 -16.39 13.16
C PRO A 90 1.46 -17.60 13.21
N ASP A 91 1.02 -18.76 12.74
CA ASP A 91 1.82 -20.00 12.70
C ASP A 91 2.97 -19.94 11.68
N GLN A 92 3.02 -18.92 10.82
CA GLN A 92 4.10 -18.70 9.86
C GLN A 92 5.18 -17.73 10.37
N LYS A 93 5.22 -17.48 11.68
CA LYS A 93 6.22 -16.63 12.34
C LYS A 93 7.65 -16.96 11.89
N GLY A 94 8.42 -15.93 11.54
CA GLY A 94 9.82 -16.06 11.12
C GLY A 94 10.03 -16.50 9.66
N ARG A 95 8.96 -16.84 8.92
CA ARG A 95 9.08 -17.29 7.51
C ARG A 95 9.03 -16.15 6.49
N TRP A 96 8.63 -14.96 6.92
CA TRP A 96 8.38 -13.82 6.04
C TRP A 96 9.47 -12.76 6.18
N ARG A 97 9.76 -12.06 5.08
CA ARG A 97 10.66 -10.91 5.04
C ARG A 97 9.98 -9.77 4.30
N MET A 98 10.18 -8.55 4.80
CA MET A 98 9.82 -7.33 4.08
C MET A 98 11.02 -6.88 3.24
N ARG A 99 10.75 -6.46 2.00
CA ARG A 99 11.74 -5.85 1.11
C ARG A 99 11.07 -4.85 0.19
N THR A 100 11.88 -4.05 -0.50
CA THR A 100 11.43 -3.16 -1.57
C THR A 100 10.86 -3.93 -2.77
N LEU A 101 9.99 -3.27 -3.53
CA LEU A 101 9.42 -3.85 -4.74
C LEU A 101 10.51 -4.04 -5.80
N PRO A 102 10.49 -5.14 -6.59
CA PRO A 102 11.37 -5.28 -7.74
C PRO A 102 11.10 -4.16 -8.75
N ARG A 103 12.15 -3.49 -9.24
CA ARG A 103 12.02 -2.46 -10.28
C ARG A 103 11.60 -3.08 -11.61
N PHE A 104 10.74 -2.39 -12.37
CA PHE A 104 10.40 -2.75 -13.74
C PHE A 104 11.62 -2.62 -14.66
N GLN A 105 11.70 -3.42 -15.72
CA GLN A 105 12.82 -3.32 -16.67
C GLN A 105 12.84 -1.97 -17.37
N GLY A 106 11.67 -1.39 -17.67
CA GLY A 106 11.54 -0.04 -18.21
C GLY A 106 11.89 1.10 -17.23
N GLY A 107 12.23 0.80 -15.97
CA GLY A 107 12.61 1.79 -14.95
C GLY A 107 11.56 1.98 -13.85
N GLY A 108 11.48 3.21 -13.34
CA GLY A 108 10.59 3.56 -12.21
C GLY A 108 11.21 3.34 -10.83
N HIS A 109 10.38 3.00 -9.85
CA HIS A 109 10.73 2.99 -8.44
C HIS A 109 10.82 1.57 -7.87
N ILE A 110 11.53 1.44 -6.74
CA ILE A 110 11.58 0.21 -5.91
C ILE A 110 10.54 0.24 -4.78
N GLY A 111 9.56 1.14 -4.90
CA GLY A 111 8.45 1.32 -4.00
C GLY A 111 7.26 1.86 -4.79
N SER A 112 6.09 1.79 -4.18
CA SER A 112 4.88 2.38 -4.74
C SER A 112 4.02 2.92 -3.60
N THR A 113 3.00 3.68 -3.95
CA THR A 113 2.04 4.22 -3.01
C THR A 113 0.63 3.96 -3.53
N LEU A 114 -0.29 3.69 -2.61
CA LEU A 114 -1.71 3.62 -2.91
C LEU A 114 -2.47 4.15 -1.70
N GLY A 115 -2.85 5.42 -1.78
CA GLY A 115 -3.60 6.10 -0.73
C GLY A 115 -2.75 6.47 0.49
N GLY A 116 -3.38 6.37 1.66
CA GLY A 116 -2.88 6.89 2.93
C GLY A 116 -4.06 7.39 3.77
N THR A 117 -3.85 7.54 5.08
CA THR A 117 -4.88 8.08 5.97
C THR A 117 -4.58 9.54 6.28
N GLY A 118 -5.40 10.44 5.75
CA GLY A 118 -5.49 11.82 6.23
C GLY A 118 -6.40 11.89 7.45
N ILE A 119 -6.00 12.66 8.46
CA ILE A 119 -6.86 13.00 9.59
C ILE A 119 -7.08 14.51 9.58
N ALA A 120 -8.34 14.92 9.68
CA ALA A 120 -8.75 16.32 9.71
C ALA A 120 -9.51 16.64 10.99
N VAL A 121 -9.43 17.90 11.41
CA VAL A 121 -10.18 18.43 12.55
C VAL A 121 -11.25 19.38 12.00
N LEU A 122 -12.50 19.23 12.46
CA LEU A 122 -13.58 20.12 12.06
C LEU A 122 -13.36 21.52 12.64
N LYS A 123 -13.53 22.53 11.79
CA LYS A 123 -13.48 23.94 12.17
C LYS A 123 -14.73 24.34 12.95
N ASP A 124 -14.59 25.30 13.86
CA ASP A 124 -15.69 25.98 14.56
C ASP A 124 -16.61 25.03 15.33
N LYS A 125 -16.02 23.99 15.94
CA LYS A 125 -16.71 23.04 16.84
C LYS A 125 -16.18 23.17 18.27
N PRO A 126 -16.97 22.76 19.28
CA PRO A 126 -16.42 22.55 20.61
C PRO A 126 -15.19 21.65 20.53
N HIS A 127 -14.12 22.03 21.23
CA HIS A 127 -12.85 21.31 21.29
C HIS A 127 -12.00 21.23 20.00
N THR A 128 -12.27 22.05 18.97
CA THR A 128 -11.40 22.13 17.77
C THR A 128 -9.93 22.31 18.14
N GLU A 129 -9.60 23.20 19.08
CA GLU A 129 -8.22 23.44 19.50
C GLU A 129 -7.59 22.19 20.15
N ALA A 130 -8.30 21.55 21.08
CA ALA A 130 -7.80 20.35 21.74
C ALA A 130 -7.59 19.17 20.77
N ALA A 131 -8.49 19.02 19.79
CA ALA A 131 -8.35 18.01 18.74
C ALA A 131 -7.14 18.30 17.82
N LEU A 132 -6.89 19.57 17.51
CA LEU A 132 -5.72 19.98 16.74
C LEU A 132 -4.42 19.72 17.49
N GLU A 133 -4.35 20.04 18.78
CA GLU A 133 -3.19 19.77 19.62
C GLU A 133 -2.91 18.26 19.75
N LEU A 134 -3.96 17.44 19.90
CA LEU A 134 -3.82 15.99 19.87
C LEU A 134 -3.25 15.50 18.54
N LEU A 135 -3.79 15.98 17.42
CA LEU A 135 -3.31 15.62 16.09
C LEU A 135 -1.82 15.98 15.93
N LYS A 136 -1.43 17.21 16.28
CA LYS A 136 -0.04 17.67 16.24
C LYS A 136 0.86 16.77 17.08
N ARG A 137 0.44 16.43 18.31
CA ARG A 137 1.22 15.57 19.20
C ARG A 137 1.43 14.18 18.61
N VAL A 138 0.38 13.57 18.06
CA VAL A 138 0.43 12.19 17.54
C VAL A 138 1.13 12.09 16.19
N TYR A 139 0.94 13.09 15.30
CA TYR A 139 1.42 13.03 13.91
C TYR A 139 2.65 13.89 13.63
N LEU A 140 2.93 14.94 14.39
CA LEU A 140 3.99 15.91 14.05
C LEU A 140 5.16 15.91 15.04
N THR A 141 5.15 15.02 16.03
CA THR A 141 6.27 14.87 16.99
C THR A 141 7.01 13.56 16.80
N ARG A 142 8.29 13.54 17.19
CA ARG A 142 9.12 12.32 17.26
C ARG A 142 8.47 11.25 18.13
N GLU A 143 7.99 11.62 19.31
CA GLU A 143 7.34 10.70 20.26
C GLU A 143 6.10 10.04 19.63
N GLY A 144 5.20 10.84 19.06
CA GLY A 144 3.97 10.34 18.43
C GLY A 144 4.24 9.42 17.23
N GLN A 145 5.19 9.79 16.37
CA GLN A 145 5.59 8.97 15.22
C GLN A 145 6.21 7.63 15.65
N LEU A 146 7.09 7.64 16.66
CA LEU A 146 7.68 6.41 17.19
C LEU A 146 6.62 5.51 17.87
N LEU A 147 5.64 6.11 18.56
CA LEU A 147 4.53 5.38 19.15
C LEU A 147 3.70 4.65 18.07
N ARG A 148 3.36 5.36 16.98
CA ARG A 148 2.62 4.79 15.84
C ARG A 148 3.40 3.69 15.13
N TYR A 149 4.70 3.85 14.98
CA TYR A 149 5.56 2.82 14.40
C TYR A 149 5.58 1.56 15.26
N ARG A 150 5.84 1.69 16.56
CA ARG A 150 5.96 0.54 17.48
C ARG A 150 4.65 -0.22 17.65
N ASN A 151 3.52 0.48 17.76
CA ASN A 151 2.23 -0.16 18.06
C ASN A 151 1.44 -0.55 16.81
N GLY A 152 1.57 0.22 15.72
CA GLY A 152 0.76 0.03 14.51
C GLY A 152 1.55 -0.34 13.26
N GLY A 153 2.88 -0.45 13.35
CA GLY A 153 3.74 -0.74 12.21
C GLY A 153 3.76 0.36 11.15
N PHE A 154 3.29 1.57 11.47
CA PHE A 154 3.24 2.71 10.55
C PHE A 154 4.61 3.36 10.42
N LEU A 155 5.19 3.35 9.21
CA LEU A 155 6.45 4.03 8.94
C LEU A 155 6.33 5.53 9.28
N PRO A 156 7.36 6.13 9.90
CA PRO A 156 7.32 7.54 10.25
C PRO A 156 7.17 8.45 9.02
N THR A 157 6.49 9.58 9.17
CA THR A 157 6.41 10.59 8.09
C THR A 157 7.35 11.78 8.31
N LEU A 158 8.09 11.81 9.42
CA LEU A 158 9.14 12.80 9.65
C LEU A 158 10.47 12.22 9.16
N GLU A 159 11.13 12.94 8.25
CA GLU A 159 12.43 12.56 7.67
C GLU A 159 13.51 12.22 8.72
N PRO A 160 13.67 12.95 9.84
CA PRO A 160 14.72 12.67 10.84
C PRO A 160 14.54 11.36 11.65
N LEU A 161 13.58 10.50 11.27
CA LEU A 161 13.30 9.21 11.90
C LEU A 161 13.71 8.00 11.05
N TYR A 162 14.27 8.24 9.86
CA TYR A 162 14.94 7.25 9.01
C TYR A 162 16.45 7.29 9.21
#